data_AF-A0A3C1D024-F1
#
_entry.id   AF-A0A3C1D024-F1
#
_cell.length_a   1.000
_cell.length_b   1.000
_cell.length_c   1.000
_cell.angle_alpha   90.00
_cell.angle_beta   90.00
_cell.angle_gamma   90.00
#
_symmetry.space_group_name_H-M   'P 1'
#
loop_
_entity.id
_entity.type
_entity.pdbx_description
1 polymer ?
#
loop_
_entity_poly.entity_id
_entity_poly.type
_entity_poly.pdbx_seq_one_letter_code
_entity_poly.pdbx_strand_id
1 'polypeptide(L)' 'MAHYLLFARSHPDNSPLENFFNIIENEMFYGRDWEGVSLEELGKRIDDYIEWYSTKRIRRSLGSMSPLAYRQSLTLAA' A
#
# COMPACT_ATOMS: atom_id res chain seq x y z
N MET A 1 -20.11 -1.95 9.73
CA MET A 1 -18.85 -2.60 9.30
C MET A 1 -18.69 -2.75 7.78
N ALA A 2 -19.74 -2.57 6.97
CA ALA A 2 -19.64 -2.58 5.49
C ALA A 2 -19.51 -1.18 4.84
N HIS A 3 -19.55 -0.10 5.63
CA HIS A 3 -19.71 1.26 5.09
C HIS A 3 -18.40 1.98 4.72
N TYR A 4 -17.24 1.51 5.20
CA TYR A 4 -15.93 2.13 4.91
C TYR A 4 -15.18 1.44 3.76
N LEU A 5 -15.50 0.20 3.43
CA LEU A 5 -14.92 -0.51 2.28
C LEU A 5 -15.36 0.10 0.93
N LEU A 6 -16.35 0.98 0.93
CA LEU A 6 -16.82 1.71 -0.27
C LEU A 6 -15.99 2.96 -0.57
N PHE A 7 -15.22 3.51 0.38
CA PHE A 7 -14.36 4.67 0.13
C PHE A 7 -13.01 4.28 -0.50
N ALA A 8 -12.65 2.99 -0.45
CA ALA A 8 -11.50 2.43 -1.15
C ALA A 8 -11.78 2.09 -2.63
N ARG A 9 -12.91 2.53 -3.19
CA ARG A 9 -13.00 2.69 -4.65
C ARG A 9 -12.18 3.92 -5.01
N SER A 10 -10.98 3.67 -5.53
CA SER A 10 -10.18 4.65 -6.26
C SER A 10 -11.08 5.39 -7.24
N HIS A 11 -11.54 6.60 -6.87
CA HIS A 11 -12.16 7.49 -7.82
C HIS A 11 -11.06 7.83 -8.83
N PRO A 12 -11.33 7.72 -10.15
CA PRO A 12 -10.32 7.96 -11.18
C PRO A 12 -9.73 9.38 -11.13
N ASP A 13 -10.35 10.29 -10.38
CA ASP A 13 -9.93 11.68 -10.17
C ASP A 13 -8.97 11.90 -8.99
N ASN A 14 -8.75 10.88 -8.14
CA ASN A 14 -7.83 11.03 -7.02
C ASN A 14 -6.37 10.90 -7.48
N SER A 15 -5.51 11.79 -6.99
CA SER A 15 -4.09 11.69 -7.29
C SER A 15 -3.53 10.34 -6.80
N PRO A 16 -2.56 9.73 -7.51
CA PRO A 16 -1.94 8.47 -7.08
C PRO A 16 -1.40 8.52 -5.64
N LEU A 17 -0.99 9.70 -5.19
CA LEU A 17 -0.47 9.96 -3.86
C LEU A 17 -1.57 9.96 -2.79
N GLU A 18 -2.72 10.58 -3.06
CA GLU A 18 -3.85 10.58 -2.13
C GLU A 18 -4.38 9.16 -1.92
N ASN A 19 -4.50 8.40 -3.01
CA ASN A 19 -4.89 7.00 -2.93
C ASN A 19 -3.87 6.17 -2.12
N PHE A 20 -2.58 6.49 -2.22
CA PHE A 20 -1.54 5.85 -1.43
C PHE A 20 -1.65 6.16 0.07
N PHE A 21 -1.86 7.43 0.43
CA PHE A 21 -2.06 7.81 1.83
C PHE A 21 -3.30 7.17 2.43
N ASN A 22 -4.42 7.14 1.71
CA ASN A 22 -5.63 6.45 2.17
C ASN A 22 -5.39 4.95 2.42
N ILE A 23 -4.56 4.31 1.60
CA ILE A 23 -4.18 2.91 1.81
C ILE A 23 -3.34 2.76 3.08
N ILE A 24 -2.34 3.62 3.29
CA ILE A 24 -1.52 3.61 4.50
C ILE A 24 -2.37 3.83 5.74
N GLU A 25 -3.24 4.83 5.74
CA GLU A 25 -4.11 5.11 6.90
C GLU A 25 -4.97 3.91 7.26
N ASN A 26 -5.56 3.24 6.27
CA ASN A 26 -6.43 2.09 6.49
C ASN A 26 -5.68 0.79 6.80
N GLU A 27 -4.58 0.49 6.10
CA GLU A 27 -3.85 -0.77 6.25
C GLU A 27 -2.82 -0.71 7.39
N MET A 28 -2.22 0.45 7.64
CA MET A 28 -1.14 0.65 8.63
C MET A 28 -1.67 1.23 9.95
N PHE A 29 -2.52 2.26 9.92
CA PHE A 29 -2.88 2.98 11.15
C PHE A 29 -4.21 2.56 11.77
N TYR A 30 -5.22 2.25 10.96
CA TYR A 30 -6.57 1.98 11.44
C TYR A 30 -6.62 0.79 12.40
N GLY A 31 -7.20 1.01 13.59
CA GLY A 31 -7.40 -0.03 14.60
C GLY A 31 -6.13 -0.48 15.33
N ARG A 32 -5.00 0.22 15.17
CA ARG A 32 -3.77 -0.02 15.93
C ARG A 32 -3.53 1.07 16.97
N ASP A 33 -3.04 0.64 18.13
CA ASP A 33 -2.52 1.52 19.16
C ASP A 33 -1.05 1.87 18.84
N TRP A 34 -0.74 3.16 18.96
CA TRP A 34 0.58 3.73 18.71
C TRP A 34 1.14 4.45 19.95
N GLU A 35 0.47 4.34 21.09
CA GLU A 35 0.99 4.84 22.37
C GLU A 35 2.34 4.18 22.67
N GLY A 36 3.32 5.00 23.05
CA GLY A 36 4.69 4.55 23.35
C GLY A 36 5.56 4.22 22.14
N VAL A 37 5.07 4.35 20.90
CA VAL A 37 5.90 4.22 19.70
C VAL A 37 6.66 5.53 19.47
N SER A 38 7.99 5.45 19.39
CA SER A 38 8.82 6.62 19.09
C SER A 38 8.67 7.03 17.62
N LEU A 39 8.98 8.30 17.32
CA LEU A 39 8.96 8.79 15.94
C LEU A 39 9.96 8.03 15.04
N GLU A 40 11.09 7.58 15.60
CA GLU A 40 12.09 6.77 14.89
C GLU A 40 11.53 5.40 14.50
N GLU A 41 10.87 4.71 15.43
CA GLU A 41 10.23 3.41 15.18
C GLU A 41 9.05 3.56 14.20
N LEU A 42 8.29 4.65 14.31
CA LEU A 42 7.24 4.95 13.35
C LEU A 42 7.80 5.14 11.94
N GLY A 43 8.89 5.91 11.80
CA GLY A 43 9.57 6.11 10.52
C GLY A 43 10.02 4.80 9.89
N LYS A 44 10.67 3.95 10.69
CA LYS A 44 11.10 2.62 10.23
C LYS A 44 9.94 1.75 9.74
N ARG A 45 8.81 1.74 10.45
CA ARG A 45 7.63 0.97 10.03
C ARG A 45 7.02 1.49 8.74
N ILE A 46 7.06 2.81 8.51
CA ILE A 46 6.62 3.42 7.26
C ILE A 46 7.55 2.99 6.12
N ASP A 47 8.87 3.03 6.34
CA ASP A 47 9.87 2.61 5.35
C ASP A 47 9.70 1.12 4.98
N ASP A 48 9.55 0.25 5.98
CA ASP A 48 9.30 -1.18 5.80
C ASP A 48 8.00 -1.42 5.00
N TYR A 49 6.95 -0.63 5.29
CA TYR A 49 5.68 -0.71 4.56
C TYR A 49 5.84 -0.27 3.10
N ILE A 50 6.58 0.80 2.83
CA ILE A 50 6.87 1.28 1.47
C ILE A 50 7.65 0.23 0.67
N GLU A 51 8.67 -0.40 1.28
CA GLU A 51 9.42 -1.47 0.65
C GLU A 51 8.50 -2.64 0.32
N TRP A 52 7.69 -3.10 1.28
CA TRP A 52 6.72 -4.17 1.03
C TRP A 52 5.71 -3.80 -0.07
N TYR A 53 5.19 -2.57 -0.06
CA TYR A 53 4.22 -2.08 -1.04
C TYR A 53 4.77 -2.11 -2.46
N SER A 54 6.05 -1.80 -2.64
CA SER A 54 6.72 -1.71 -3.94
C SER A 54 7.29 -3.04 -4.44
N THR A 55 7.60 -3.98 -3.54
CA THR A 55 8.31 -5.23 -3.88
C THR A 55 7.45 -6.48 -3.73
N LYS A 56 6.55 -6.52 -2.75
CA LYS A 56 5.90 -7.75 -2.28
C LYS A 56 4.37 -7.71 -2.38
N ARG A 57 3.73 -6.53 -2.39
CA ARG A 57 2.26 -6.41 -2.39
C ARG A 57 1.62 -7.04 -3.62
N ILE A 58 0.84 -8.10 -3.42
CA ILE A 58 0.13 -8.79 -4.51
C ILE A 58 -1.02 -7.94 -5.02
N ARG A 59 -1.07 -7.70 -6.34
CA ARG A 59 -2.16 -6.99 -7.00
C ARG A 59 -2.85 -7.89 -8.01
N ARG A 60 -4.16 -8.09 -7.84
CA ARG A 60 -4.97 -8.86 -8.81
C ARG A 60 -4.95 -8.25 -10.21
N SER A 61 -4.91 -6.92 -10.31
CA SER A 61 -4.79 -6.21 -11.59
C SER A 61 -3.48 -6.47 -12.34
N LEU A 62 -2.43 -6.94 -11.64
CA LEU A 62 -1.15 -7.34 -12.23
C LEU A 62 -1.07 -8.87 -12.43
N GLY A 63 -2.20 -9.55 -12.63
CA GLY A 63 -2.21 -11.01 -12.75
C GLY A 63 -1.82 -11.74 -11.46
N SER A 64 -2.13 -11.15 -10.30
CA SER A 64 -1.73 -11.65 -8.97
C SER A 64 -0.21 -11.67 -8.74
N MET A 65 0.51 -10.76 -9.39
CA MET A 65 1.95 -10.53 -9.16
C MET A 65 2.20 -9.38 -8.18
N SER A 66 3.40 -9.35 -7.61
CA SER A 66 3.92 -8.15 -6.96
C SER A 66 4.38 -7.12 -7.99
N PRO A 67 4.54 -5.82 -7.65
CA PRO A 67 4.95 -4.82 -8.62
C PRO A 67 6.39 -5.03 -9.10
N LEU A 68 7.26 -5.61 -8.28
CA LEU A 68 8.60 -6.00 -8.71
C LEU A 68 8.55 -7.18 -9.69
N ALA A 69 7.80 -8.24 -9.36
CA ALA A 69 7.66 -9.41 -10.23
C ALA A 69 7.04 -9.03 -11.58
N TYR A 70 6.04 -8.14 -11.58
CA TYR A 70 5.44 -7.61 -12.81
C TYR A 70 6.43 -6.82 -13.67
N ARG A 71 7.27 -5.97 -13.05
CA ARG A 71 8.33 -5.26 -13.78
C ARG A 71 9.34 -6.23 -14.39
N GLN A 72 9.75 -7.24 -13.64
CA GLN A 72 10.66 -8.29 -14.12
C GLN A 72 10.05 -9.10 -15.29
N SER A 73 8.75 -9.42 -15.23
CA SER A 73 8.08 -10.14 -16.33
C SER A 73 8.00 -9.31 -17.61
N LEU A 74 7.85 -7.98 -17.50
CA LEU A 74 7.87 -7.09 -18.67
C LEU A 74 9.26 -7.03 -19.30
N THR A 75 10.33 -6.99 -18.50
CA THR A 75 11.70 -7.00 -19.01
C THR A 75 12.07 -8.33 -19.66
N LEU A 76 11.57 -9.46 -19.15
CA LEU A 76 11.83 -10.79 -19.72
C LEU A 76 11.05 -11.03 -21.03
N ALA A 77 9.95 -10.31 -21.25
CA ALA A 77 9.11 -10.43 -22.44
C ALA A 77 9.52 -9.48 -23.59
N ALA A 78 10.53 -8.63 -23.38
CA ALA A 78 11.06 -7.68 -24.36
C ALA A 78 12.34 -8.22 -25.03
#